data_AF-A0A350C557-F1
#
_entry.id   AF-A0A350C557-F1
#
_cell.length_a   1.000
_cell.length_b   1.000
_cell.length_c   1.000
_cell.angle_alpha   90.00
_cell.angle_beta   90.00
_cell.angle_gamma   90.00
#
_symmetry.space_group_name_H-M   'P 1'
#
loop_
_entity.id
_entity.type
_entity.pdbx_description
1 polymer ?
#
loop_
_entity_poly.entity_id
_entity_poly.type
_entity_poly.pdbx_seq_one_letter_code
_entity_poly.pdbx_strand_id
1 'polypeptide(L)'
;MKHQRYHNLLKAIEEERKNEEAYYRELSKSATPKDKIESGILWYPVDIVKQRYTIGEFVEIEVERTKHLDKSHKLKTGVGCTVFKQLDERQEYKGTISFVKRNKMGIILHSNVLEKGQLSEKGLTGIELVYDERPYKVMKDAIHALINTKERHHMVLRDGISNQDNFAYSTRNYNTDYI
;
A
#
# COMPACT_ATOMS: atom_id res chain seq x y z
N MET A 1 17.14 -28.65 5.47
CA MET A 1 17.91 -27.42 5.77
C MET A 1 17.19 -26.62 6.84
N LYS A 2 17.90 -26.11 7.85
CA LYS A 2 17.34 -25.19 8.85
C LYS A 2 16.72 -23.97 8.14
N HIS A 3 15.50 -23.57 8.51
CA HIS A 3 14.77 -22.41 7.96
C HIS A 3 14.50 -22.40 6.45
N GLN A 4 14.51 -23.56 5.77
CA GLN A 4 14.28 -23.64 4.31
C GLN A 4 13.00 -22.93 3.86
N ARG A 5 11.90 -23.08 4.61
CA ARG A 5 10.62 -22.42 4.34
C ARG A 5 10.76 -20.89 4.23
N TYR A 6 11.47 -20.26 5.17
CA TYR A 6 11.62 -18.81 5.21
C TYR A 6 12.55 -18.29 4.12
N HIS A 7 13.59 -19.05 3.77
CA HIS A 7 14.41 -18.73 2.60
C HIS A 7 13.62 -18.83 1.29
N ASN A 8 12.71 -19.79 1.17
CA ASN A 8 11.80 -19.87 0.03
C ASN A 8 10.83 -18.68 0.01
N LEU A 9 10.33 -18.25 1.17
CA LEU A 9 9.47 -17.07 1.28
C LEU A 9 10.20 -15.79 0.85
N LEU A 10 11.45 -15.60 1.28
CA LEU A 10 12.28 -14.48 0.83
C LEU A 10 12.48 -14.46 -0.69
N LYS A 11 12.67 -15.64 -1.31
CA LYS A 11 12.76 -15.76 -2.78
C LYS A 11 11.42 -15.40 -3.43
N ALA A 12 10.30 -15.90 -2.93
CA ALA A 12 8.98 -15.60 -3.46
C ALA A 12 8.66 -14.10 -3.39
N ILE A 13 8.94 -13.46 -2.26
CA ILE A 13 8.79 -12.01 -2.07
C ILE A 13 9.62 -11.23 -3.10
N GLU A 14 10.86 -11.66 -3.38
CA GLU A 14 11.70 -10.98 -4.37
C GLU A 14 11.20 -11.17 -5.81
N GLU A 15 10.73 -12.36 -6.17
CA GLU A 15 10.16 -12.60 -7.49
C GLU A 15 8.86 -11.82 -7.71
N GLU A 16 7.99 -11.73 -6.69
CA GLU A 16 6.79 -10.88 -6.72
C GLU A 16 7.17 -9.40 -6.88
N ARG A 17 8.14 -8.91 -6.10
CA ARG A 17 8.65 -7.54 -6.20
C ARG A 17 9.16 -7.21 -7.61
N LYS A 18 9.98 -8.07 -8.20
CA LYS A 18 10.52 -7.87 -9.56
C LYS A 18 9.42 -7.84 -10.61
N ASN A 19 8.45 -8.75 -10.51
CA ASN A 19 7.33 -8.82 -11.44
C ASN A 19 6.48 -7.54 -11.36
N GLU A 20 6.13 -7.11 -10.15
CA GLU A 20 5.37 -5.87 -9.96
C GLU A 20 6.16 -4.64 -10.43
N GLU A 21 7.44 -4.54 -10.09
CA GLU A 21 8.30 -3.44 -10.55
C GLU A 21 8.37 -3.38 -12.08
N ALA A 22 8.52 -4.53 -12.75
CA ALA A 22 8.52 -4.61 -14.21
C ALA A 22 7.19 -4.15 -14.81
N TYR A 23 6.07 -4.61 -14.26
CA TYR A 23 4.72 -4.23 -14.69
C TYR A 23 4.52 -2.71 -14.64
N TYR A 24 4.84 -2.06 -13.52
CA TYR A 24 4.70 -0.60 -13.41
C TYR A 24 5.71 0.17 -14.28
N ARG A 25 6.93 -0.38 -14.46
CA ARG A 25 7.94 0.21 -15.33
C ARG A 25 7.49 0.21 -16.80
N GLU A 26 6.90 -0.87 -17.27
CA GLU A 26 6.32 -0.95 -18.63
C GLU A 26 5.17 0.04 -18.79
N LEU A 27 4.27 0.05 -17.81
CA LEU A 27 3.12 0.96 -17.78
C LEU A 27 3.52 2.44 -17.73
N SER A 28 4.68 2.76 -17.14
CA SER A 28 5.20 4.14 -17.11
C SER A 28 5.86 4.58 -18.43
N LYS A 29 6.37 3.65 -19.25
CA LYS A 29 7.20 3.99 -20.43
C LYS A 29 6.40 4.30 -21.69
N SER A 30 5.20 3.74 -21.84
CA SER A 30 4.48 3.77 -23.12
C SER A 30 2.96 3.95 -23.00
N ALA A 31 2.41 4.04 -21.79
CA ALA A 31 0.98 4.11 -21.62
C ALA A 31 0.44 5.53 -21.84
N THR A 32 -0.50 5.66 -22.77
CA THR A 32 -1.34 6.85 -22.88
C THR A 32 -2.24 6.95 -21.64
N PRO A 33 -2.80 8.14 -21.32
CA PRO A 33 -3.78 8.26 -20.23
C PRO A 33 -4.96 7.28 -20.38
N LYS A 34 -5.35 6.96 -21.62
CA LYS A 34 -6.40 5.98 -21.90
C LYS A 34 -6.00 4.57 -21.43
N ASP A 35 -4.78 4.13 -21.77
CA ASP A 35 -4.27 2.80 -21.37
C ASP A 35 -4.14 2.68 -19.85
N LYS A 36 -3.73 3.77 -19.18
CA LYS A 36 -3.66 3.83 -17.71
C LYS A 36 -5.04 3.76 -17.05
N ILE A 37 -6.06 4.35 -17.67
CA ILE A 37 -7.46 4.24 -17.20
C ILE A 37 -7.99 2.83 -17.42
N GLU A 38 -7.71 2.21 -18.56
CA GLU A 38 -8.16 0.85 -18.89
C GLU A 38 -7.49 -0.22 -18.03
N SER A 39 -6.20 -0.08 -17.73
CA SER A 39 -5.49 -0.94 -16.77
C SER A 39 -5.92 -0.74 -15.31
N GLY A 40 -6.71 0.31 -15.04
CA GLY A 40 -7.29 0.60 -13.74
C GLY A 40 -6.33 1.25 -12.74
N ILE A 41 -5.15 1.69 -13.17
CA ILE A 41 -4.18 2.37 -12.30
C ILE A 41 -4.39 3.89 -12.23
N LEU A 42 -5.20 4.44 -13.12
CA LEU A 42 -5.45 5.88 -13.22
C LEU A 42 -6.95 6.19 -13.07
N TRP A 43 -7.26 7.11 -12.16
CA TRP A 43 -8.50 7.85 -12.15
C TRP A 43 -8.27 9.25 -12.73
N TYR A 44 -8.84 9.52 -13.90
CA TYR A 44 -8.82 10.84 -14.52
C TYR A 44 -10.05 11.02 -15.43
N PRO A 45 -10.68 12.21 -15.46
CA PRO A 45 -10.52 13.29 -14.49
C PRO A 45 -11.27 13.00 -13.18
N VAL A 46 -10.80 13.61 -12.08
CA VAL A 46 -11.48 13.64 -10.78
C VAL A 46 -11.66 15.08 -10.31
N ASP A 47 -12.70 15.32 -9.53
CA ASP A 47 -12.95 16.59 -8.86
C ASP A 47 -12.71 16.45 -7.37
N ILE A 48 -12.10 17.46 -6.75
CA ILE A 48 -11.94 17.50 -5.29
C ILE A 48 -13.23 18.06 -4.68
N VAL A 49 -13.90 17.24 -3.86
CA VAL A 49 -15.21 17.57 -3.29
C VAL A 49 -15.12 18.02 -1.84
N LYS A 50 -14.13 17.53 -1.07
CA LYS A 50 -13.90 17.96 0.32
C LYS A 50 -12.42 17.95 0.65
N GLN A 51 -12.05 18.76 1.61
CA GLN A 51 -10.70 18.80 2.18
C GLN A 51 -10.83 18.92 3.70
N ARG A 52 -10.07 18.12 4.44
CA ARG A 52 -10.08 18.08 5.90
C ARG A 52 -8.65 18.03 6.41
N TYR A 53 -8.31 18.90 7.36
CA TYR A 53 -7.05 18.75 8.09
C TYR A 53 -7.14 17.56 9.03
N THR A 54 -6.08 16.77 9.06
CA THR A 54 -5.93 15.60 9.94
C THR A 54 -4.91 15.96 11.04
N ILE A 55 -4.61 15.02 11.93
CA ILE A 55 -3.60 15.18 12.97
C ILE A 55 -2.20 15.30 12.35
N GLY A 56 -1.42 16.27 12.84
CA GLY A 56 -0.06 16.56 12.36
C GLY A 56 -0.06 17.36 11.06
N GLU A 57 0.97 17.15 10.23
CA GLU A 57 1.19 17.87 8.97
C GLU A 57 0.50 17.18 7.78
N PHE A 58 -0.73 16.70 7.97
CA PHE A 58 -1.46 15.95 6.96
C PHE A 58 -2.85 16.51 6.69
N VAL A 59 -3.26 16.46 5.43
CA VAL A 59 -4.60 16.77 4.95
C VAL A 59 -5.19 15.52 4.30
N GLU A 60 -6.47 15.27 4.55
CA GLU A 60 -7.25 14.35 3.75
C GLU A 60 -8.08 15.12 2.70
N ILE A 61 -7.87 14.79 1.43
CA ILE A 61 -8.73 15.25 0.33
C ILE A 61 -9.70 14.14 -0.05
N GLU A 62 -10.95 14.50 -0.31
CA GLU A 62 -11.95 13.62 -0.88
C GLU A 62 -12.14 14.02 -2.34
N VAL A 63 -12.01 13.05 -3.23
CA VAL A 63 -12.21 13.22 -4.66
C VAL A 63 -13.40 12.41 -5.15
N GLU A 64 -13.98 12.84 -6.26
CA GLU A 64 -15.05 12.16 -6.95
C GLU A 64 -14.71 12.01 -8.43
N ARG A 65 -14.84 10.79 -8.95
CA ARG A 65 -14.63 10.48 -10.35
C ARG A 65 -15.79 11.07 -11.17
N THR A 66 -15.49 11.86 -12.20
CA THR A 66 -16.52 12.52 -13.02
C THR A 66 -16.79 11.79 -14.34
N LYS A 67 -15.86 10.95 -14.79
CA LYS A 67 -15.99 10.11 -15.99
C LYS A 67 -15.61 8.66 -15.71
N HIS A 68 -16.01 7.75 -16.58
CA HIS A 68 -15.69 6.32 -16.45
C HIS A 68 -16.17 5.74 -15.11
N LEU A 69 -17.37 6.15 -14.68
CA LEU A 69 -18.00 5.71 -13.43
C LEU A 69 -18.09 4.19 -13.39
N ASP A 70 -17.91 3.64 -12.19
CA ASP A 70 -18.05 2.21 -11.89
C ASP A 70 -17.14 1.27 -12.70
N LYS A 71 -16.15 1.82 -13.43
CA LYS A 71 -15.09 0.99 -14.03
C LYS A 71 -14.18 0.43 -12.94
N SER A 72 -13.86 -0.87 -13.07
CA SER A 72 -12.89 -1.56 -12.23
C SER A 72 -11.55 -0.84 -12.20
N HIS A 73 -10.91 -0.82 -11.03
CA HIS A 73 -9.63 -0.16 -10.82
C HIS A 73 -8.81 -0.91 -9.76
N LYS A 74 -7.50 -0.65 -9.74
CA LYS A 74 -6.54 -1.26 -8.81
C LYS A 74 -6.27 -0.40 -7.58
N LEU A 75 -6.78 0.83 -7.54
CA LEU A 75 -6.66 1.76 -6.42
C LEU A 75 -7.38 1.19 -5.19
N LYS A 76 -6.64 0.93 -4.10
CA LYS A 76 -7.14 0.35 -2.85
C LYS A 76 -6.70 1.19 -1.66
N THR A 77 -7.41 1.09 -0.54
CA THR A 77 -7.00 1.68 0.74
C THR A 77 -5.59 1.21 1.14
N GLY A 78 -4.80 2.14 1.67
CA GLY A 78 -3.45 1.91 2.17
C GLY A 78 -2.35 1.95 1.10
N VAL A 79 -2.71 1.99 -0.18
CA VAL A 79 -1.73 2.00 -1.27
C VAL A 79 -1.30 3.44 -1.58
N GLY A 80 -0.02 3.60 -1.91
CA GLY A 80 0.55 4.88 -2.33
C GLY A 80 0.04 5.32 -3.69
N CYS A 81 -0.22 6.62 -3.85
CA CYS A 81 -0.66 7.20 -5.11
C CYS A 81 -0.02 8.58 -5.33
N THR A 82 -0.01 9.03 -6.57
CA THR A 82 0.30 10.41 -6.94
C THR A 82 -0.99 11.11 -7.36
N VAL A 83 -1.31 12.21 -6.68
CA VAL A 83 -2.30 13.18 -7.13
C VAL A 83 -1.57 14.13 -8.05
N PHE A 84 -2.00 14.23 -9.30
CA PHE A 84 -1.41 15.14 -10.26
C PHE A 84 -2.43 16.10 -10.84
N LYS A 85 -1.95 17.25 -11.29
CA LYS A 85 -2.74 18.24 -12.00
C LYS A 85 -2.15 18.47 -13.39
N GLN A 86 -3.01 18.38 -14.40
CA GLN A 86 -2.65 18.63 -15.79
C GLN A 86 -2.78 20.13 -16.09
N LEU A 87 -1.74 20.90 -15.75
CA LEU A 87 -1.54 22.29 -16.14
C LEU A 87 -0.43 22.39 -17.22
N ASP A 88 -0.02 23.60 -17.59
CA ASP A 88 1.14 23.84 -18.45
C ASP A 88 2.42 23.14 -17.91
N GLU A 89 2.60 23.13 -16.58
CA GLU A 89 3.55 22.27 -15.89
C GLU A 89 2.82 21.24 -15.01
N ARG A 90 3.12 19.96 -15.20
CA ARG A 90 2.51 18.87 -14.42
C ARG A 90 2.97 18.95 -12.96
N GLN A 91 2.03 19.24 -12.07
CA GLN A 91 2.26 19.22 -10.62
C GLN A 91 1.87 17.87 -10.05
N GLU A 92 2.69 17.32 -9.16
CA GLU A 92 2.50 15.99 -8.57
C GLU A 92 2.70 16.01 -7.06
N TYR A 93 1.80 15.36 -6.34
CA TYR A 93 1.86 15.19 -4.89
C TYR A 93 1.68 13.72 -4.54
N LYS A 94 2.63 13.20 -3.76
CA LYS A 94 2.55 11.84 -3.25
C LYS A 94 1.58 11.78 -2.06
N GLY A 95 0.75 10.76 -2.05
CA GLY A 95 -0.24 10.51 -1.01
C GLY A 95 -0.48 9.04 -0.77
N THR A 96 -1.36 8.74 0.17
CA THR A 96 -1.84 7.40 0.46
C THR A 96 -3.37 7.39 0.46
N ILE A 97 -3.96 6.38 -0.17
CA ILE A 97 -5.41 6.25 -0.25
C ILE A 97 -5.95 5.87 1.13
N SER A 98 -6.82 6.69 1.72
CA SER A 98 -7.45 6.41 3.02
C SER A 98 -8.70 5.54 2.86
N PHE A 99 -9.52 5.80 1.84
CA PHE A 99 -10.70 5.00 1.54
C PHE A 99 -11.03 5.02 0.07
N VAL A 100 -11.74 3.98 -0.38
CA VAL A 100 -12.40 3.95 -1.70
C VAL A 100 -13.85 3.54 -1.49
N LYS A 101 -14.80 4.33 -2.01
CA LYS A 101 -16.24 4.09 -1.90
C LYS A 101 -16.93 4.47 -3.21
N ARG A 102 -17.29 3.46 -4.00
CA ARG A 102 -17.87 3.65 -5.35
C ARG A 102 -16.97 4.58 -6.18
N ASN A 103 -17.48 5.75 -6.57
CA ASN A 103 -16.76 6.75 -7.36
C ASN A 103 -16.05 7.82 -6.49
N LYS A 104 -15.98 7.62 -5.17
CA LYS A 104 -15.30 8.52 -4.24
C LYS A 104 -14.06 7.88 -3.65
N MET A 105 -13.03 8.69 -3.43
CA MET A 105 -11.79 8.26 -2.81
C MET A 105 -11.27 9.33 -1.85
N GLY A 106 -10.80 8.89 -0.68
CA GLY A 106 -10.05 9.72 0.25
C GLY A 106 -8.55 9.52 0.05
N ILE A 107 -7.79 10.60 0.10
CA ILE A 107 -6.32 10.58 -0.04
C ILE A 107 -5.71 11.46 1.02
N ILE A 108 -4.76 10.90 1.76
CA ILE A 108 -3.96 11.63 2.73
C ILE A 108 -2.71 12.15 2.02
N LEU A 109 -2.49 13.46 2.11
CA LEU A 109 -1.37 14.22 1.57
C LEU A 109 -0.71 15.02 2.68
N HIS A 110 0.51 15.50 2.45
CA HIS A 110 1.15 16.43 3.37
C HIS A 110 0.48 17.83 3.28
N SER A 111 0.40 18.54 4.41
CA SER A 111 -0.30 19.83 4.58
C SER A 111 0.19 20.92 3.62
N ASN A 112 1.50 20.99 3.39
CA ASN A 112 2.19 21.91 2.46
C ASN A 112 1.64 21.91 1.01
N VAL A 113 0.87 20.89 0.62
CA VAL A 113 0.23 20.81 -0.70
C VAL A 113 -0.93 21.82 -0.82
N LEU A 114 -1.66 22.06 0.27
CA LEU A 114 -2.80 22.99 0.27
C LEU A 114 -2.37 24.45 0.26
N GLU A 115 -1.28 24.78 0.96
CA GLU A 115 -0.79 26.15 1.12
C GLU A 115 -0.45 26.83 -0.21
N LYS A 116 -0.22 26.02 -1.26
CA LYS A 116 0.06 26.51 -2.61
C LYS A 116 -1.20 26.85 -3.43
N GLY A 117 -2.41 26.59 -2.92
CA GLY A 117 -3.66 26.84 -3.64
C GLY A 117 -3.87 25.98 -4.89
N GLN A 118 -3.07 24.92 -5.07
CA GLN A 118 -2.93 24.23 -6.36
C GLN A 118 -4.07 23.25 -6.68
N LEU A 119 -4.89 22.87 -5.69
CA LEU A 119 -5.88 21.78 -5.77
C LEU A 119 -7.33 22.22 -6.08
N SER A 120 -7.58 23.45 -6.54
CA SER A 120 -8.95 24.00 -6.65
C SER A 120 -9.64 23.88 -8.02
N GLU A 121 -8.92 23.54 -9.09
CA GLU A 121 -9.50 23.52 -10.44
C GLU A 121 -10.13 22.17 -10.80
N LYS A 122 -11.39 22.22 -11.20
CA LYS A 122 -12.18 21.03 -11.60
C LYS A 122 -11.70 20.45 -12.93
N GLY A 123 -11.75 19.12 -13.04
CA GLY A 123 -11.55 18.40 -14.29
C GLY A 123 -10.10 18.23 -14.77
N LEU A 124 -9.10 18.82 -14.09
CA LEU A 124 -7.68 18.70 -14.44
C LEU A 124 -6.88 17.82 -13.48
N THR A 125 -7.51 17.30 -12.43
CA THR A 125 -6.85 16.45 -11.44
C THR A 125 -6.99 14.98 -11.81
N GLY A 126 -5.91 14.23 -11.62
CA GLY A 126 -5.88 12.79 -11.74
C GLY A 126 -5.19 12.13 -10.55
N ILE A 127 -5.51 10.85 -10.34
CA ILE A 127 -4.91 10.02 -9.29
C ILE A 127 -4.32 8.80 -9.94
N GLU A 128 -3.00 8.68 -9.87
CA GLU A 128 -2.24 7.60 -10.45
C GLU A 128 -1.70 6.71 -9.34
N LEU A 129 -1.91 5.40 -9.46
CA LEU A 129 -1.30 4.40 -8.60
C LEU A 129 0.20 4.35 -8.88
N VAL A 130 1.02 4.40 -7.83
CA VAL A 130 2.48 4.37 -7.96
C VAL A 130 3.01 3.08 -7.35
N TYR A 131 3.99 2.49 -8.01
CA TYR A 131 4.73 1.36 -7.44
C TYR A 131 5.39 1.76 -6.13
N ASP A 132 5.20 0.93 -5.10
CA ASP A 132 5.80 1.13 -3.79
C ASP A 132 6.57 -0.12 -3.36
N GLU A 133 7.89 0.02 -3.23
CA GLU A 133 8.76 -1.07 -2.80
C GLU A 133 8.75 -1.27 -1.27
N ARG A 134 8.30 -0.28 -0.50
CA ARG A 134 8.39 -0.28 0.98
C ARG A 134 7.76 -1.53 1.62
N PRO A 135 6.58 -2.02 1.19
CA PRO A 135 5.99 -3.24 1.75
C PRO A 135 6.92 -4.45 1.62
N TYR A 136 7.58 -4.63 0.47
CA TYR A 136 8.51 -5.74 0.25
C TYR A 136 9.74 -5.65 1.14
N LYS A 137 10.25 -4.44 1.37
CA LYS A 137 11.35 -4.21 2.32
C LYS A 137 10.94 -4.61 3.74
N VAL A 138 9.78 -4.12 4.21
CA VAL A 138 9.27 -4.45 5.55
C VAL A 138 9.03 -5.96 5.70
N MET A 139 8.48 -6.62 4.68
CA MET A 139 8.28 -8.08 4.70
C MET A 139 9.61 -8.83 4.81
N LYS A 140 10.63 -8.45 4.03
CA LYS A 140 11.96 -9.07 4.12
C LYS A 140 12.59 -8.86 5.49
N ASP A 141 12.56 -7.63 5.99
CA ASP A 141 13.12 -7.27 7.29
C ASP A 141 12.46 -8.08 8.41
N ALA A 142 11.14 -8.25 8.38
CA ALA A 142 10.40 -9.07 9.34
C ALA A 142 10.81 -10.56 9.29
N ILE A 143 10.98 -11.12 8.10
CA ILE A 143 11.43 -12.52 7.94
C ILE A 143 12.89 -12.68 8.38
N HIS A 144 13.77 -11.73 8.08
CA HIS A 144 15.14 -11.75 8.57
C HIS A 144 15.20 -11.65 10.10
N ALA A 145 14.38 -10.80 10.71
CA ALA A 145 14.26 -10.71 12.16
C ALA A 145 13.78 -12.03 12.77
N LEU A 146 12.81 -12.70 12.16
CA LEU A 146 12.31 -14.01 12.60
C LEU A 146 13.38 -15.11 12.50
N ILE A 147 14.14 -15.17 11.40
CA ILE A 147 15.24 -16.12 11.23
C ILE A 147 16.31 -15.91 12.29
N ASN A 148 16.67 -14.66 12.57
CA ASN A 148 17.75 -14.27 13.49
C ASN A 148 17.31 -14.11 14.96
N THR A 149 16.05 -14.39 15.27
CA THR A 149 15.52 -14.20 16.62
C THR A 149 16.24 -15.09 17.64
N LYS A 150 16.51 -14.52 18.82
CA LYS A 150 17.03 -15.24 20.01
C LYS A 150 15.95 -15.51 21.05
N GLU A 151 14.76 -14.97 20.82
CA GLU A 151 13.62 -15.10 21.73
C GLU A 151 13.02 -16.50 21.65
N ARG A 152 12.97 -17.20 22.78
CA ARG A 152 12.54 -18.60 22.83
C ARG A 152 11.13 -18.81 22.28
N HIS A 153 10.20 -17.91 22.58
CA HIS A 153 8.81 -18.01 22.12
C HIS A 153 8.71 -17.85 20.60
N HIS A 154 9.46 -16.93 20.00
CA HIS A 154 9.53 -16.79 18.54
C HIS A 154 10.20 -17.99 17.86
N MET A 155 11.24 -18.55 18.46
CA MET A 155 11.90 -19.75 17.93
C MET A 155 10.95 -20.95 17.87
N VAL A 156 10.19 -21.19 18.95
CA VAL A 156 9.21 -22.28 19.02
C VAL A 156 8.14 -22.12 17.94
N LEU A 157 7.59 -20.91 17.77
CA LEU A 157 6.59 -20.63 16.73
C LEU A 157 7.18 -20.80 15.32
N ARG A 158 8.38 -20.23 15.08
CA ARG A 158 9.08 -20.30 13.79
C ARG A 158 9.33 -21.75 13.37
N ASP A 159 9.81 -22.57 14.29
CA ASP A 159 10.20 -23.95 14.01
C ASP A 159 8.94 -24.82 13.88
N GLY A 160 7.92 -24.62 14.73
CA GLY A 160 6.62 -25.29 14.63
C GLY A 160 5.89 -25.01 13.30
N ILE A 161 5.83 -23.75 12.85
CA ILE A 161 5.26 -23.40 11.53
C ILE A 161 6.03 -24.10 10.39
N SER A 162 7.35 -24.28 10.53
CA SER A 162 8.15 -24.93 9.50
C SER A 162 7.90 -26.43 9.41
N ASN A 163 7.62 -27.07 10.54
CA ASN A 163 7.40 -28.51 10.64
C ASN A 163 5.94 -28.92 10.43
N GLN A 164 5.01 -27.95 10.33
CA GLN A 164 3.56 -28.20 10.33
C GLN A 164 3.08 -28.94 11.59
N ASP A 165 3.80 -28.80 12.71
CA ASP A 165 3.42 -29.42 13.97
C ASP A 165 2.15 -28.76 14.51
N ASN A 166 1.19 -29.57 14.97
CA ASN A 166 0.08 -29.05 15.78
C ASN A 166 0.69 -28.45 17.05
N PHE A 167 0.50 -27.16 17.27
CA PHE A 167 0.92 -26.49 18.50
C PHE A 167 0.18 -27.11 19.69
N ALA A 168 0.78 -28.13 20.30
CA ALA A 168 0.26 -28.71 21.53
C ALA A 168 0.49 -27.67 22.64
N TYR A 169 -0.53 -26.85 22.90
CA TYR A 169 -0.56 -26.03 24.10
C TYR A 169 -0.70 -26.97 25.30
N SER A 170 0.38 -27.20 26.04
CA SER A 170 0.22 -27.71 27.40
C SER A 170 -0.31 -26.57 28.26
N THR A 171 -1.57 -26.66 28.67
CA THR A 171 -2.06 -25.88 29.80
C THR A 171 -1.22 -26.27 31.01
N ARG A 172 -0.26 -25.43 31.39
CA ARG A 172 0.33 -25.53 32.73
C ARG A 172 -0.80 -25.25 33.72
N ASN A 173 -1.34 -26.30 34.31
CA ASN A 173 -2.18 -26.20 35.50
C ASN A 173 -1.33 -25.58 36.60
N TYR A 174 -1.45 -24.27 36.82
CA TYR A 174 -1.01 -23.64 38.05
C TYR A 174 -2.02 -24.00 39.15
N ASN A 175 -1.94 -25.21 39.69
CA ASN A 175 -2.74 -25.61 40.85
C ASN A 175 -2.02 -26.66 41.69
N THR A 176 -0.94 -26.23 42.34
CA THR A 176 -0.23 -26.83 43.50
C THR A 176 0.96 -25.88 43.69
N ASP A 177 1.12 -25.07 44.73
CA ASP A 177 0.89 -25.30 46.15
C ASP A 177 0.53 -23.98 46.87
N TYR A 178 -0.59 -23.99 47.59
CA TYR A 178 -0.81 -23.18 48.79
C TYR A 178 -1.47 -24.11 49.80
N ILE A 179 -0.64 -24.83 50.56
CA ILE A 179 -0.95 -25.32 51.91
C ILE A 179 0.25 -24.93 52.77
#